data_AF-A0AAW5VP45-F1
#
_entry.id   AF-A0AAW5VP45-F1
#
_cell.length_a   1.000
_cell.length_b   1.000
_cell.length_c   1.000
_cell.angle_alpha   90.00
_cell.angle_beta   90.00
_cell.angle_gamma   90.00
#
_symmetry.space_group_name_H-M   'P 1'
#
loop_
_entity.id
_entity.type
_entity.pdbx_description
1 polymer ?
#
loop_
_entity_poly.entity_id
_entity_poly.type
_entity_poly.pdbx_seq_one_letter_code
_entity_poly.pdbx_strand_id
1 'polypeptide(L)'
;MRKHSKIPKIKYPVLLIFPVAIFFALALEPFGFSSAGFLCFFLLLYLTKQLTILSNWKQTIVATVLFSGLVTLTSFYWIWNAIRNISGHGLVISFLLFIVYALLSFYKIGIIFFGSVFLTKQRNVKDSYFFLLVIPSLFLISDWICPMIFPVYWGDLFRNQILWRQMARFGVEVLGFVSIFSTSLLYLIADSTNKCNKMRG
;
A
#
# COMPACT_ATOMS: atom_id res chain seq x y z
N MET A 1 -5.91 -7.08 -27.40
CA MET A 1 -5.22 -8.31 -26.92
C MET A 1 -4.83 -8.17 -25.46
N ARG A 2 -5.58 -8.79 -24.52
CA ARG A 2 -5.25 -8.76 -23.08
C ARG A 2 -4.12 -9.74 -22.78
N LYS A 3 -2.88 -9.26 -22.68
CA LYS A 3 -1.72 -10.07 -22.28
C LYS A 3 -1.82 -10.38 -20.78
N HIS A 4 -2.21 -11.61 -20.45
CA HIS A 4 -2.29 -12.08 -19.07
C HIS A 4 -0.91 -12.03 -18.38
N SER A 5 -0.83 -11.24 -17.31
CA SER A 5 0.21 -11.29 -16.27
C SER A 5 0.36 -12.72 -15.74
N LYS A 6 1.60 -13.22 -15.68
CA LYS A 6 1.92 -14.60 -15.27
C LYS A 6 2.15 -14.81 -13.77
N ILE A 7 2.11 -13.74 -12.97
CA ILE A 7 2.15 -13.88 -11.51
C ILE A 7 0.99 -14.79 -11.10
N PRO A 8 1.23 -15.89 -10.35
CA PRO A 8 0.24 -16.91 -10.09
C PRO A 8 -1.04 -16.28 -9.56
N LYS A 9 -2.16 -16.52 -10.25
CA LYS A 9 -3.47 -16.04 -9.81
C LYS A 9 -3.75 -16.64 -8.44
N ILE A 10 -3.61 -15.82 -7.41
CA ILE A 10 -3.93 -16.22 -6.04
C ILE A 10 -5.45 -16.30 -5.97
N LYS A 11 -5.97 -17.45 -5.51
CA LYS A 11 -7.41 -17.69 -5.39
C LYS A 11 -8.10 -16.63 -4.51
N TYR A 12 -7.38 -16.14 -3.50
CA TYR A 12 -7.82 -15.10 -2.58
C TYR A 12 -6.79 -13.95 -2.52
N PRO A 13 -6.83 -12.98 -3.44
CA PRO A 13 -5.83 -11.91 -3.50
C PRO A 13 -5.84 -11.03 -2.24
N VAL A 14 -6.99 -10.91 -1.57
CA VAL A 14 -7.14 -10.17 -0.31
C VAL A 14 -6.25 -10.72 0.82
N LEU A 15 -5.88 -12.00 0.78
CA LEU A 15 -4.96 -12.58 1.77
C LEU A 15 -3.55 -11.99 1.70
N LEU A 16 -3.17 -11.36 0.58
CA LEU A 16 -1.90 -10.64 0.47
C LEU A 16 -1.78 -9.45 1.43
N ILE A 17 -2.90 -8.97 1.98
CA ILE A 17 -2.90 -7.85 2.92
C ILE A 17 -2.16 -8.21 4.22
N PHE A 18 -2.19 -9.48 4.65
CA PHE A 18 -1.47 -9.93 5.85
C PHE A 18 0.05 -9.73 5.73
N PRO A 19 0.76 -10.32 4.74
CA PRO A 19 2.18 -10.08 4.58
C PRO A 19 2.49 -8.60 4.27
N VAL A 20 1.61 -7.89 3.56
CA VAL A 20 1.76 -6.44 3.33
C VAL A 20 1.79 -5.68 4.66
N ALA A 21 0.86 -5.94 5.58
CA ALA A 21 0.80 -5.26 6.88
C ALA A 21 2.00 -5.58 7.78
N ILE A 22 2.55 -6.80 7.67
CA ILE A 22 3.78 -7.20 8.38
C ILE A 22 4.98 -6.44 7.81
N PHE A 23 5.16 -6.44 6.49
CA PHE A 23 6.27 -5.71 5.86
C PHE A 23 6.17 -4.20 6.07
N PHE A 24 4.95 -3.67 6.11
CA PHE A 24 4.71 -2.27 6.48
C PHE A 24 5.22 -1.98 7.90
N ALA A 25 4.87 -2.82 8.89
CA ALA A 25 5.34 -2.68 10.26
C ALA A 25 6.86 -2.79 10.39
N LEU A 26 7.49 -3.73 9.66
CA LEU A 26 8.94 -3.92 9.65
C LEU A 26 9.71 -2.78 8.97
N ALA A 27 9.06 -2.04 8.06
CA ALA A 27 9.67 -0.89 7.40
C ALA A 27 9.66 0.36 8.30
N LEU A 28 8.69 0.47 9.20
CA LEU A 28 8.60 1.55 10.18
C LEU A 28 9.51 1.32 11.39
N GLU A 29 9.71 2.39 12.17
CA GLU A 29 10.36 2.28 13.48
C GLU A 29 9.53 1.37 14.42
N PRO A 30 10.20 0.55 15.26
CA PRO A 30 11.62 0.58 15.59
C PRO A 30 12.54 -0.23 14.65
N PHE A 31 11.99 -1.00 13.71
CA PHE A 31 12.78 -1.91 12.86
C PHE A 31 13.51 -1.19 11.73
N GLY A 32 12.80 -0.35 10.96
CA GLY A 32 13.40 0.50 9.94
C GLY A 32 13.95 -0.21 8.71
N PHE A 33 13.49 -1.43 8.40
CA PHE A 33 14.00 -2.20 7.26
C PHE A 33 13.44 -1.68 5.94
N SER A 34 14.22 -0.85 5.24
CA SER A 34 13.83 -0.30 3.93
C SER A 34 13.54 -1.36 2.86
N SER A 35 14.20 -2.53 2.93
CA SER A 35 13.90 -3.68 2.06
C SER A 35 12.48 -4.21 2.27
N ALA A 36 11.97 -4.21 3.51
CA ALA A 36 10.58 -4.53 3.81
C ALA A 36 9.63 -3.50 3.19
N GLY A 37 10.01 -2.22 3.16
CA GLY A 37 9.26 -1.16 2.47
C GLY A 37 9.11 -1.44 0.97
N PHE A 38 10.20 -1.81 0.29
CA PHE A 38 10.14 -2.19 -1.13
C PHE A 38 9.28 -3.43 -1.37
N LEU A 39 9.37 -4.45 -0.51
CA LEU A 39 8.52 -5.65 -0.60
C LEU A 39 7.05 -5.33 -0.34
N CYS A 40 6.75 -4.47 0.64
CA CYS A 40 5.41 -3.97 0.94
C CYS A 40 4.80 -3.33 -0.31
N PHE A 41 5.52 -2.39 -0.93
CA PHE A 41 5.06 -1.77 -2.18
C PHE A 41 4.92 -2.75 -3.32
N PHE A 42 5.84 -3.71 -3.48
CA PHE A 42 5.74 -4.70 -4.54
C PHE A 42 4.47 -5.53 -4.43
N LEU A 43 4.14 -5.99 -3.21
CA LEU A 43 2.93 -6.74 -2.94
C LEU A 43 1.67 -5.87 -3.07
N LEU A 44 1.73 -4.59 -2.69
CA LEU A 44 0.63 -3.64 -2.91
C LEU A 44 0.35 -3.41 -4.39
N LEU A 45 1.39 -3.24 -5.22
CA LEU A 45 1.24 -3.13 -6.67
C LEU A 45 0.61 -4.40 -7.25
N TYR A 46 1.04 -5.56 -6.76
CA TYR A 46 0.47 -6.83 -7.19
C TYR A 46 -1.02 -6.96 -6.81
N LEU A 47 -1.36 -6.65 -5.56
CA LEU A 47 -2.73 -6.63 -5.05
C LEU A 47 -3.61 -5.66 -5.86
N THR A 48 -3.09 -4.45 -6.12
CA THR A 48 -3.77 -3.42 -6.91
C THR A 48 -4.08 -3.91 -8.33
N LYS A 49 -3.13 -4.60 -8.98
CA LYS A 49 -3.36 -5.23 -10.29
C LYS A 49 -4.45 -6.30 -10.22
N GLN A 50 -4.47 -7.14 -9.19
CA GLN A 50 -5.50 -8.18 -9.03
C GLN A 50 -6.88 -7.58 -8.80
N LEU A 51 -6.99 -6.57 -7.93
CA LEU A 51 -8.23 -5.82 -7.71
C LEU A 51 -8.74 -5.18 -8.99
N THR A 52 -7.83 -4.64 -9.80
CA THR A 52 -8.13 -4.04 -11.10
C THR A 52 -8.67 -5.07 -12.10
N ILE A 53 -8.07 -6.27 -12.15
CA ILE A 53 -8.52 -7.35 -13.04
C ILE A 53 -9.92 -7.85 -12.64
N LEU A 54 -10.16 -8.01 -11.34
CA LEU A 54 -11.45 -8.47 -10.82
C LEU A 54 -12.53 -7.38 -10.93
N SER A 55 -12.13 -6.11 -10.80
CA SER A 55 -12.98 -4.94 -10.98
C SER A 55 -14.25 -4.97 -10.11
N ASN A 56 -14.17 -5.57 -8.91
CA ASN A 56 -15.28 -5.74 -7.99
C ASN A 56 -15.18 -4.75 -6.81
N TRP A 57 -16.11 -3.80 -6.75
CA TRP A 57 -16.14 -2.76 -5.73
C TRP A 57 -16.23 -3.32 -4.29
N LYS A 58 -16.95 -4.43 -4.09
CA LYS A 58 -17.07 -5.06 -2.76
C LYS A 58 -15.72 -5.54 -2.26
N GLN A 59 -14.93 -6.16 -3.15
CA GLN A 59 -13.58 -6.61 -2.80
C GLN A 59 -12.63 -5.44 -2.57
N THR A 60 -12.79 -4.34 -3.31
CA THR A 60 -12.03 -3.09 -3.09
C THR A 60 -12.30 -2.48 -1.71
N ILE A 61 -13.58 -2.41 -1.27
CA ILE A 61 -13.94 -1.96 0.08
C ILE A 61 -13.31 -2.89 1.12
N VAL A 62 -13.53 -4.20 0.99
CA VAL A 62 -13.01 -5.19 1.94
C VAL A 62 -11.49 -5.10 2.03
N ALA A 63 -10.79 -4.96 0.90
CA ALA A 63 -9.33 -4.79 0.89
C ALA A 63 -8.89 -3.49 1.57
N THR A 64 -9.62 -2.39 1.38
CA THR A 64 -9.32 -1.10 2.01
C THR A 64 -9.45 -1.18 3.53
N VAL A 65 -10.59 -1.69 4.01
CA VAL A 65 -10.88 -1.82 5.44
C VAL A 65 -9.93 -2.81 6.11
N LEU A 66 -9.67 -3.96 5.48
CA LEU A 66 -8.72 -4.94 6.01
C LEU A 66 -7.30 -4.42 6.04
N PHE A 67 -6.85 -3.70 5.01
CA PHE A 67 -5.53 -3.08 5.04
C PHE A 67 -5.44 -2.07 6.17
N SER A 68 -6.43 -1.20 6.32
CA SER A 68 -6.43 -0.20 7.39
C SER A 68 -6.39 -0.84 8.78
N GLY A 69 -7.26 -1.82 9.01
CA GLY A 69 -7.33 -2.54 10.28
C GLY A 69 -6.03 -3.26 10.59
N LEU A 70 -5.51 -4.04 9.64
CA LEU A 70 -4.29 -4.82 9.84
C LEU A 70 -3.06 -3.94 10.05
N VAL A 71 -2.86 -2.88 9.25
CA VAL A 71 -1.72 -1.96 9.43
C VAL A 71 -1.79 -1.27 10.80
N THR A 72 -2.98 -0.87 11.23
CA THR A 72 -3.14 -0.27 12.57
C THR A 72 -2.84 -1.27 13.67
N LEU A 73 -3.33 -2.51 13.55
CA LEU A 73 -3.08 -3.56 14.52
C LEU A 73 -1.61 -3.99 14.58
N THR A 74 -0.89 -3.99 13.45
CA THR A 74 0.53 -4.41 13.43
C THR A 74 1.47 -3.27 13.81
N SER A 75 1.22 -2.05 13.32
CA SER A 75 2.18 -0.94 13.39
C SER A 75 1.81 0.13 14.42
N PHE A 76 0.52 0.25 14.73
CA PHE A 76 -0.01 1.32 15.59
C PHE A 76 -0.79 0.77 16.78
N TYR A 77 -0.49 -0.47 17.20
CA TYR A 77 -1.12 -1.08 18.36
C TYR A 77 -0.90 -0.28 19.63
N TRP A 78 0.15 0.53 19.73
CA TRP A 78 0.43 1.38 20.88
C TRP A 78 -0.65 2.45 21.12
N ILE A 79 -1.41 2.84 20.08
CA ILE A 79 -2.52 3.81 20.19
C ILE A 79 -3.59 3.30 21.13
N TRP A 80 -3.77 1.98 21.20
CA TRP A 80 -4.57 1.29 22.22
C TRP A 80 -4.32 1.83 23.62
N ASN A 81 -3.05 1.78 24.03
CA ASN A 81 -2.61 2.17 25.36
C ASN A 81 -2.73 3.69 25.54
N ALA A 82 -2.48 4.47 24.49
CA ALA A 82 -2.65 5.92 24.53
C ALA A 82 -4.12 6.32 24.80
N ILE A 83 -5.07 5.71 24.09
CA ILE A 83 -6.51 5.94 24.30
C ILE A 83 -6.88 5.64 25.75
N ARG A 84 -6.46 4.48 26.28
CA ARG A 84 -6.75 4.08 27.64
C ARG A 84 -6.17 5.04 28.69
N ASN A 85 -4.91 5.44 28.51
CA ASN A 85 -4.20 6.27 29.48
C ASN A 85 -4.73 7.71 29.50
N ILE A 86 -5.08 8.28 28.35
CA ILE A 86 -5.55 9.66 28.24
C ILE A 86 -7.02 9.77 28.65
N SER A 87 -7.86 8.85 28.17
CA SER A 87 -9.30 8.93 28.38
C SER A 87 -9.72 8.44 29.77
N GLY A 88 -8.89 7.67 30.47
CA GLY A 88 -9.23 7.04 31.75
C GLY A 88 -10.35 6.00 31.67
N HIS A 89 -10.80 5.62 30.47
CA HIS A 89 -11.89 4.66 30.31
C HIS A 89 -11.42 3.21 30.53
N GLY A 90 -12.39 2.34 30.85
CA GLY A 90 -12.15 0.91 31.00
C GLY A 90 -11.67 0.22 29.71
N LEU A 91 -11.19 -1.02 29.86
CA LEU A 91 -10.63 -1.82 28.77
C LEU A 91 -11.63 -1.97 27.61
N VAL A 92 -12.89 -2.26 27.88
CA VAL A 92 -13.88 -2.50 26.81
C VAL A 92 -14.12 -1.25 25.95
N ILE A 93 -14.33 -0.09 26.57
CA ILE A 93 -14.65 1.15 25.85
C ILE A 93 -13.46 1.60 25.02
N SER A 94 -12.26 1.56 25.61
CA SER A 94 -11.05 1.83 24.86
C SER A 94 -11.01 0.95 23.61
N PHE A 95 -11.37 -0.34 23.72
CA PHE A 95 -11.21 -1.38 22.67
C PHE A 95 -12.08 -1.08 21.47
N LEU A 96 -13.31 -0.70 21.75
CA LEU A 96 -14.23 -0.24 20.73
C LEU A 96 -13.69 1.01 20.02
N LEU A 97 -13.18 2.00 20.76
CA LEU A 97 -12.59 3.21 20.16
C LEU A 97 -11.39 2.90 19.28
N PHE A 98 -10.51 2.00 19.72
CA PHE A 98 -9.35 1.58 18.94
C PHE A 98 -9.74 0.80 17.69
N ILE A 99 -10.76 -0.06 17.73
CA ILE A 99 -11.27 -0.74 16.53
C ILE A 99 -11.80 0.28 15.53
N VAL A 100 -12.62 1.23 15.97
CA VAL A 100 -13.15 2.28 15.08
C VAL A 100 -12.01 3.07 14.44
N TYR A 101 -11.01 3.45 15.24
CA TYR A 101 -9.80 4.08 14.73
C TYR A 101 -9.07 3.20 13.72
N ALA A 102 -8.85 1.91 14.01
CA ALA A 102 -8.11 0.99 13.14
C ALA A 102 -8.77 0.79 11.78
N LEU A 103 -10.11 0.74 11.73
CA LEU A 103 -10.84 0.57 10.47
C LEU A 103 -10.79 1.81 9.57
N LEU A 104 -10.55 3.00 10.15
CA LEU A 104 -10.64 4.27 9.46
C LEU A 104 -9.29 4.99 9.31
N SER A 105 -8.28 4.67 10.11
CA SER A 105 -7.01 5.38 10.18
C SER A 105 -6.27 5.45 8.84
N PHE A 106 -6.26 4.36 8.08
CA PHE A 106 -5.52 4.20 6.82
C PHE A 106 -6.44 4.15 5.60
N TYR A 107 -7.54 4.89 5.63
CA TYR A 107 -8.47 5.01 4.50
C TYR A 107 -7.81 5.52 3.21
N LYS A 108 -6.65 6.18 3.30
CA LYS A 108 -5.87 6.66 2.14
C LYS A 108 -5.51 5.57 1.13
N ILE A 109 -5.34 4.31 1.57
CA ILE A 109 -5.14 3.18 0.63
C ILE A 109 -6.34 3.00 -0.31
N GLY A 110 -7.53 3.39 0.15
CA GLY A 110 -8.75 3.38 -0.65
C GLY A 110 -8.63 4.23 -1.89
N ILE A 111 -7.97 5.39 -1.83
CA ILE A 111 -7.73 6.25 -3.00
C ILE A 111 -6.93 5.48 -4.07
N ILE A 112 -5.93 4.70 -3.65
CA ILE A 112 -5.11 3.90 -4.55
C ILE A 112 -5.92 2.74 -5.14
N PHE A 113 -6.62 1.97 -4.31
CA PHE A 113 -7.38 0.80 -4.77
C PHE A 113 -8.60 1.18 -5.62
N PHE A 114 -9.38 2.19 -5.22
CA PHE A 114 -10.51 2.66 -6.04
C PHE A 114 -10.05 3.43 -7.25
N GLY A 115 -9.07 4.33 -7.09
CA GLY A 115 -8.51 5.10 -8.20
C GLY A 115 -7.96 4.19 -9.29
N SER A 116 -7.24 3.13 -8.91
CA SER A 116 -6.70 2.18 -9.89
C SER A 116 -7.80 1.38 -10.62
N VAL A 117 -8.81 0.87 -9.91
CA VAL A 117 -9.94 0.15 -10.51
C VAL A 117 -10.73 1.06 -11.46
N PHE A 118 -11.00 2.29 -11.04
CA PHE A 118 -11.74 3.27 -11.83
C PHE A 118 -10.99 3.71 -13.09
N LEU A 119 -9.73 4.16 -12.93
CA LEU A 119 -8.90 4.62 -14.04
C LEU A 119 -8.60 3.52 -15.05
N THR A 120 -8.57 2.25 -14.61
CA THR A 120 -8.37 1.13 -15.54
C THR A 120 -9.61 0.78 -16.35
N LYS A 121 -10.82 1.03 -15.83
CA LYS A 121 -12.06 0.89 -16.63
C LYS A 121 -12.13 1.89 -17.77
N GLN A 122 -11.59 3.09 -17.57
CA GLN A 122 -11.63 4.19 -18.54
C GLN A 122 -10.43 4.22 -19.49
N ARG A 123 -9.65 3.13 -19.55
CA ARG A 123 -8.26 3.21 -19.98
C ARG A 123 -8.05 2.98 -21.48
N ASN A 124 -7.32 3.91 -22.09
CA ASN A 124 -6.69 3.77 -23.41
C ASN A 124 -5.14 3.75 -23.34
N VAL A 125 -4.58 3.65 -22.14
CA VAL A 125 -3.14 3.78 -21.85
C VAL A 125 -2.47 2.41 -21.68
N LYS A 126 -1.22 2.24 -22.13
CA LYS A 126 -0.44 0.98 -21.98
C LYS A 126 -0.07 0.70 -20.53
N ASP A 127 -0.15 -0.56 -20.07
CA ASP A 127 0.14 -0.98 -18.69
C ASP A 127 1.40 -0.38 -18.08
N SER A 128 2.50 -0.29 -18.82
CA SER A 128 3.75 0.31 -18.32
C SER A 128 3.57 1.74 -17.79
N TYR A 129 2.84 2.60 -18.51
CA TYR A 129 2.57 3.97 -18.07
C TYR A 129 1.62 4.02 -16.86
N PHE A 130 0.79 3.00 -16.66
CA PHE A 130 -0.03 2.91 -15.43
C PHE A 130 0.84 2.81 -14.20
N PHE A 131 1.73 1.82 -14.22
CA PHE A 131 2.51 1.44 -13.06
C PHE A 131 3.58 2.49 -12.80
N LEU A 132 4.14 3.12 -13.85
CA LEU A 132 5.19 4.12 -13.68
C LEU A 132 4.68 5.52 -13.36
N LEU A 133 3.49 5.92 -13.83
CA LEU A 133 3.04 7.31 -13.65
C LEU A 133 1.75 7.39 -12.83
N VAL A 134 0.73 6.62 -13.22
CA VAL A 134 -0.60 6.73 -12.60
C VAL A 134 -0.59 6.23 -11.15
N ILE A 135 -0.03 5.05 -10.89
CA ILE A 135 -0.03 4.49 -9.54
C ILE A 135 0.80 5.34 -8.57
N PRO A 136 2.07 5.70 -8.85
CA PRO A 136 2.83 6.60 -7.99
C PRO A 136 2.11 7.93 -7.73
N SER A 137 1.42 8.48 -8.74
CA SER A 137 0.62 9.69 -8.57
C SER A 137 -0.58 9.46 -7.65
N LEU A 138 -1.27 8.32 -7.71
CA LEU A 138 -2.36 8.00 -6.79
C LEU A 138 -1.88 7.91 -5.34
N PHE A 139 -0.69 7.37 -5.11
CA PHE A 139 -0.09 7.35 -3.77
C PHE A 139 0.24 8.76 -3.29
N LEU A 140 0.84 9.61 -4.14
CA LEU A 140 1.10 11.01 -3.82
C LEU A 140 -0.19 11.77 -3.47
N ILE A 141 -1.22 11.64 -4.32
CA ILE A 141 -2.53 12.23 -4.10
C ILE A 141 -3.16 11.72 -2.79
N SER A 142 -2.98 10.44 -2.46
CA SER A 142 -3.50 9.88 -1.22
C SER A 142 -2.85 10.46 0.03
N ASP A 143 -1.58 10.86 -0.05
CA ASP A 143 -0.90 11.55 1.06
C ASP A 143 -1.38 13.00 1.22
N TRP A 144 -1.79 13.66 0.14
CA TRP A 144 -2.28 15.05 0.19
C TRP A 144 -3.74 15.18 0.62
N ILE A 145 -4.61 14.27 0.19
CA ILE A 145 -6.05 14.38 0.39
C ILE A 145 -6.49 13.80 1.73
N CYS A 146 -5.69 12.90 2.33
CA CYS A 146 -6.09 12.20 3.54
C CYS A 146 -5.42 12.80 4.79
N PRO A 147 -6.06 13.77 5.47
CA PRO A 147 -5.63 14.15 6.81
C PRO A 147 -5.73 12.92 7.71
N MET A 148 -4.64 12.63 8.41
CA MET A 148 -4.56 11.55 9.41
C MET A 148 -4.28 12.19 10.77
N ILE A 149 -4.89 11.62 11.82
CA ILE A 149 -4.61 12.04 13.21
C ILE A 149 -3.12 11.85 13.52
N PHE A 150 -2.55 10.74 13.03
CA PHE A 150 -1.11 10.50 13.00
C PHE A 150 -0.65 10.49 11.54
N PRO A 151 -0.01 11.57 11.05
CA PRO A 151 0.43 11.66 9.67
C PRO A 151 1.54 10.63 9.44
N VAL A 152 1.22 9.61 8.66
CA VAL A 152 2.17 8.60 8.20
C VAL A 152 2.14 8.65 6.70
N TYR A 153 3.20 9.15 6.09
CA TYR A 153 3.34 9.26 4.64
C TYR A 153 3.87 7.95 4.06
N TRP A 154 3.61 7.70 2.78
CA TRP A 154 4.16 6.50 2.14
C TRP A 154 5.70 6.52 2.10
N GLY A 155 6.31 7.70 2.07
CA GLY A 155 7.76 7.87 2.14
C GLY A 155 8.38 7.48 3.49
N ASP A 156 7.62 7.48 4.59
CA ASP A 156 8.16 7.19 5.93
C ASP A 156 8.74 5.78 6.04
N LEU A 157 8.25 4.84 5.21
CA LEU A 157 8.78 3.48 5.09
C LEU A 157 10.26 3.41 4.67
N PHE A 158 10.84 4.52 4.19
CA PHE A 158 12.21 4.59 3.69
C PHE A 158 13.08 5.59 4.44
N ARG A 159 12.56 6.21 5.51
CA ARG A 159 13.27 7.25 6.28
C ARG A 159 14.60 6.78 6.85
N ASN A 160 14.74 5.48 7.11
CA ASN A 160 15.95 4.89 7.69
C ASN A 160 17.02 4.51 6.65
N GLN A 161 16.75 4.69 5.36
CA GLN A 161 17.73 4.45 4.29
C GLN A 161 18.42 5.77 3.89
N ILE A 162 19.75 5.84 4.05
CA ILE A 162 20.54 7.06 3.82
C ILE A 162 20.48 7.63 2.39
N LEU A 163 20.64 6.78 1.37
CA LEU A 163 20.57 7.16 -0.04
C LEU A 163 19.17 7.63 -0.42
N TRP A 164 18.14 6.89 0.01
CA TRP A 164 16.75 7.19 -0.32
C TRP A 164 16.28 8.45 0.39
N ARG A 165 16.64 8.62 1.67
CA ARG A 165 16.31 9.80 2.47
C ARG A 165 16.80 11.11 1.85
N GLN A 166 17.78 11.10 0.95
CA GLN A 166 18.18 12.32 0.22
C GLN A 166 17.03 12.93 -0.58
N MET A 167 16.10 12.10 -1.07
CA MET A 167 14.91 12.57 -1.78
C MET A 167 13.91 13.29 -0.86
N ALA A 168 13.96 13.04 0.45
CA ALA A 168 13.11 13.74 1.42
C ALA A 168 13.42 15.24 1.53
N ARG A 169 14.56 15.71 0.98
CA ARG A 169 14.85 17.15 0.84
C ARG A 169 13.81 17.88 0.00
N PHE A 170 13.11 17.17 -0.88
CA PHE A 170 12.02 17.69 -1.70
C PHE A 170 10.63 17.41 -1.11
N GLY A 171 10.56 16.80 0.08
CA GLY A 171 9.31 16.37 0.73
C GLY A 171 9.27 14.86 0.96
N VAL A 172 8.60 14.43 2.03
CA VAL A 172 8.42 13.00 2.36
C VAL A 172 7.49 12.31 1.35
N GLU A 173 6.59 13.08 0.75
CA GLU A 173 5.68 12.66 -0.31
C GLU A 173 6.46 12.37 -1.61
N VAL A 174 7.50 13.17 -1.91
CA VAL A 174 8.41 12.92 -3.04
C VAL A 174 9.23 11.65 -2.80
N LEU A 175 9.71 11.44 -1.57
CA LEU A 175 10.34 10.19 -1.17
C LEU A 175 9.41 8.99 -1.45
N GLY A 176 8.15 9.08 -1.04
CA GLY A 176 7.14 8.06 -1.32
C GLY A 176 6.92 7.83 -2.81
N PHE A 177 6.73 8.89 -3.58
CA PHE A 177 6.55 8.82 -5.04
C PHE A 177 7.72 8.09 -5.73
N VAL A 178 8.95 8.48 -5.41
CA VAL A 178 10.17 7.90 -6.01
C VAL A 178 10.32 6.44 -5.60
N SER A 179 10.05 6.09 -4.34
CA SER A 179 10.02 4.68 -3.88
C SER A 179 9.08 3.84 -4.74
N ILE A 180 7.84 4.29 -4.91
CA ILE A 180 6.82 3.52 -5.63
C ILE A 180 7.13 3.47 -7.12
N PHE A 181 7.66 4.55 -7.70
CA PHE A 181 8.15 4.56 -9.07
C PHE A 181 9.21 3.48 -9.27
N SER A 182 10.22 3.43 -8.40
CA SER A 182 11.30 2.43 -8.46
C SER A 182 10.77 1.01 -8.26
N THR A 183 9.88 0.80 -7.29
CA THR A 183 9.24 -0.52 -7.10
C THR A 183 8.39 -0.92 -8.30
N SER A 184 7.72 0.03 -8.94
CA SER A 184 6.91 -0.21 -10.13
C SER A 184 7.77 -0.61 -11.33
N LEU A 185 8.96 -0.02 -11.47
CA LEU A 185 9.92 -0.42 -12.47
C LEU A 185 10.40 -1.87 -12.24
N LEU A 186 10.76 -2.22 -11.01
CA LEU A 186 11.10 -3.60 -10.64
C LEU A 186 9.95 -4.58 -10.90
N TYR A 187 8.73 -4.17 -10.56
CA TYR A 187 7.52 -4.95 -10.79
C TYR A 187 7.28 -5.23 -12.28
N LEU A 188 7.46 -4.22 -13.14
CA LEU A 188 7.32 -4.37 -14.58
C LEU A 188 8.42 -5.25 -15.19
N ILE A 189 9.66 -5.12 -14.73
CA ILE A 189 10.76 -6.02 -15.14
C ILE A 189 10.40 -7.46 -14.79
N ALA A 190 9.98 -7.72 -13.55
CA ALA A 190 9.56 -9.06 -13.11
C ALA A 190 8.39 -9.62 -13.92
N ASP A 191 7.39 -8.78 -14.28
CA ASP A 191 6.28 -9.19 -15.15
C ASP A 191 6.73 -9.46 -16.60
N SER A 192 7.76 -8.75 -17.07
CA SER A 192 8.30 -8.89 -18.43
C SER A 192 9.20 -10.13 -18.61
N THR A 193 10.11 -10.41 -17.67
CA THR A 193 11.00 -11.58 -17.70
C THR A 193 10.20 -12.89 -17.75
N ASN A 194 9.09 -12.95 -16.99
CA ASN A 194 8.17 -14.07 -16.99
C ASN A 194 7.46 -14.31 -18.33
N LYS A 195 7.26 -13.26 -19.14
CA LYS A 195 6.71 -13.37 -20.50
C LYS A 195 7.76 -13.92 -21.48
N CYS A 196 9.02 -13.47 -21.37
CA CYS A 196 10.12 -13.91 -22.24
C CYS A 196 10.44 -15.40 -22.09
N ASN A 197 10.55 -15.91 -20.85
CA ASN A 197 10.82 -17.33 -20.59
C ASN A 197 9.70 -18.27 -21.11
N LYS A 198 8.49 -17.77 -21.41
CA LYS A 198 7.42 -18.56 -22.03
C LYS A 198 7.60 -18.74 -23.54
N MET A 199 8.21 -17.78 -24.22
CA MET A 199 8.35 -17.86 -25.68
C MET A 199 9.50 -18.79 -26.08
N ARG A 200 10.28 -19.27 -25.10
CA ARG A 200 11.45 -20.14 -25.28
C ARG A 200 11.22 -21.59 -24.86
N GLY A 201 10.04 -21.95 -24.35
CA GLY A 201 9.70 -23.32 -23.93
C GLY A 201 8.29 -23.68 -24.36
#